data_AF-A0A5T3R5B6-F1
#
_entry.id   AF-A0A5T3R5B6-F1
#
_cell.length_a   1.000
_cell.length_b   1.000
_cell.length_c   1.000
_cell.angle_alpha   90.00
_cell.angle_beta   90.00
_cell.angle_gamma   90.00
#
_symmetry.space_group_name_H-M   'P 1'
#
loop_
_entity.id
_entity.type
_entity.pdbx_description
1 polymer ?
#
loop_
_entity_poly.entity_id
_entity_poly.type
_entity_poly.pdbx_seq_one_letter_code
_entity_poly.pdbx_strand_id
1 'polypeptide(L)'
;MSEGSLVSMSKYIPFLKAKSNETQALEELYKKDATIFTQITPFFDIPRESNNQTMENVLNKAHSFKKRLDNKALFKNMEFYIDNYDLDDEILIDGVEQYEYILSLFRDYLYIPVIGINRLEKHNKSVYDSLSINGGKLAIRLVAEDIESYKITKMHLLKMMAIIRNLKVEQLHLIIDLRYIQPTDIKRLTDMAEYFILNVNKDFHFDKCIISASSIPANISSLLETYQRKSFTRAEWKIWDTLVNEKKIGNIIYGDYGIVSPDYSDIDLDPKLFRKVSAPKV
;
A
#
# COMPACT_ATOMS: atom_id res chain seq x y z
N MET A 1 -18.16 -18.01 24.73
CA MET A 1 -16.85 -18.48 24.22
C MET A 1 -16.08 -17.25 23.84
N SER A 2 -14.98 -16.97 24.54
CA SER A 2 -14.20 -15.75 24.37
C SER A 2 -13.44 -15.79 23.05
N GLU A 3 -13.78 -14.91 22.12
CA GLU A 3 -12.97 -14.61 20.94
C GLU A 3 -11.67 -13.95 21.43
N GLY A 4 -10.65 -14.78 21.63
CA GLY A 4 -9.30 -14.31 21.87
C GLY A 4 -8.81 -13.60 20.61
N SER A 5 -8.38 -12.35 20.79
CA SER A 5 -7.63 -11.59 19.78
C SER A 5 -6.46 -12.43 19.26
N LEU A 6 -6.56 -12.88 18.01
CA LEU A 6 -5.46 -13.49 17.27
C LEU A 6 -4.51 -12.37 16.84
N VAL A 7 -3.64 -11.89 17.75
CA VAL A 7 -2.50 -11.07 17.34
C VAL A 7 -1.44 -11.99 16.75
N SER A 8 -1.68 -12.37 15.50
CA SER A 8 -0.69 -13.00 14.63
C SER A 8 0.23 -11.90 14.09
N MET A 9 1.55 -12.08 14.21
CA MET A 9 2.52 -11.17 13.59
C MET A 9 2.40 -11.27 12.07
N SER A 10 1.96 -10.18 11.43
CA SER A 10 1.82 -10.10 9.97
C SER A 10 3.13 -10.46 9.29
N LYS A 11 3.09 -11.41 8.35
CA LYS A 11 4.27 -11.89 7.61
C LYS A 11 4.32 -11.34 6.19
N TYR A 12 3.20 -10.85 5.68
CA TYR A 12 3.07 -10.39 4.30
C TYR A 12 2.05 -9.25 4.17
N ILE A 13 2.38 -8.25 3.36
CA ILE A 13 1.55 -7.07 3.09
C ILE A 13 1.21 -7.04 1.59
N PRO A 14 0.05 -7.56 1.16
CA PRO A 14 -0.37 -7.41 -0.22
C PRO A 14 -0.80 -5.96 -0.47
N PHE A 15 -0.18 -5.30 -1.46
CA PHE A 15 -0.56 -3.98 -1.94
C PHE A 15 -1.64 -4.15 -3.02
N LEU A 16 -2.84 -3.68 -2.70
CA LEU A 16 -4.07 -3.88 -3.46
C LEU A 16 -4.64 -2.51 -3.87
N LYS A 17 -5.08 -2.38 -5.12
CA LYS A 17 -5.73 -1.18 -5.66
C LYS A 17 -7.23 -1.12 -5.31
N ALA A 18 -7.61 -1.38 -4.06
CA ALA A 18 -8.98 -1.37 -3.53
C ALA A 18 -10.10 -1.83 -4.50
N LYS A 19 -9.83 -2.76 -5.43
CA LYS A 19 -10.76 -3.18 -6.50
C LYS A 19 -11.62 -4.36 -6.01
N SER A 20 -12.71 -4.63 -6.74
CA SER A 20 -13.66 -5.69 -6.37
C SER A 20 -13.02 -7.07 -6.33
N ASN A 21 -12.23 -7.43 -7.34
CA ASN A 21 -11.53 -8.71 -7.45
C ASN A 21 -10.51 -8.91 -6.32
N GLU A 22 -9.87 -7.86 -5.82
CA GLU A 22 -8.90 -7.92 -4.71
C GLU A 22 -9.61 -8.19 -3.38
N THR A 23 -10.71 -7.47 -3.09
CA THR A 23 -11.53 -7.75 -1.90
C THR A 23 -12.13 -9.17 -1.95
N GLN A 24 -12.51 -9.64 -3.14
CA GLN A 24 -13.00 -11.01 -3.32
C GLN A 24 -11.88 -12.04 -3.10
N ALA A 25 -10.65 -11.78 -3.57
CA ALA A 25 -9.53 -12.67 -3.35
C ALA A 25 -9.21 -12.85 -1.86
N LEU A 26 -9.30 -11.77 -1.06
CA LEU A 26 -9.15 -11.84 0.39
C LEU A 26 -10.28 -12.65 1.05
N GLU A 27 -11.51 -12.50 0.58
CA GLU A 27 -12.65 -13.29 1.06
C GLU A 27 -12.44 -14.79 0.76
N GLU A 28 -12.01 -15.13 -0.45
CA GLU A 28 -11.73 -16.52 -0.83
C GLU A 28 -10.54 -17.09 -0.06
N LEU A 29 -9.51 -16.28 0.21
CA LEU A 29 -8.42 -16.67 1.10
C LEU A 29 -8.92 -16.97 2.51
N TYR A 30 -9.76 -16.11 3.08
CA TYR A 30 -10.35 -16.34 4.41
C TYR A 30 -11.16 -17.65 4.46
N LYS A 31 -12.01 -17.90 3.45
CA LYS A 31 -12.80 -19.13 3.35
C LYS A 31 -11.94 -20.38 3.23
N LYS A 32 -10.84 -20.28 2.47
CA LYS A 32 -9.96 -21.42 2.18
C LYS A 32 -8.99 -21.69 3.33
N ASP A 33 -8.43 -20.65 3.92
CA ASP A 33 -7.43 -20.72 4.99
C ASP A 33 -7.44 -19.45 5.85
N ALA A 34 -8.25 -19.46 6.90
CA ALA A 34 -8.32 -18.38 7.87
C ALA A 34 -6.98 -18.18 8.62
N THR A 35 -6.12 -19.20 8.73
CA THR A 35 -4.83 -19.08 9.41
C THR A 35 -3.86 -18.25 8.59
N ILE A 36 -3.79 -18.46 7.28
CA ILE A 36 -3.00 -17.61 6.39
C ILE A 36 -3.59 -16.19 6.34
N PHE A 37 -4.92 -16.06 6.31
CA PHE A 37 -5.58 -14.76 6.32
C PHE A 37 -5.18 -13.91 7.54
N THR A 38 -5.04 -14.48 8.73
CA THR A 38 -4.57 -13.74 9.92
C THR A 38 -3.08 -13.35 9.88
N GLN A 39 -2.32 -13.86 8.92
CA GLN A 39 -0.89 -13.55 8.74
C GLN A 39 -0.65 -12.43 7.73
N ILE A 40 -1.70 -11.83 7.16
CA ILE A 40 -1.60 -10.71 6.23
C ILE A 40 -2.21 -9.44 6.82
N THR A 41 -1.67 -8.30 6.41
CA THR A 41 -2.27 -6.98 6.67
C THR A 41 -2.33 -6.26 5.33
N PRO A 42 -3.46 -6.32 4.61
CA PRO A 42 -3.56 -5.72 3.28
C PRO A 42 -3.27 -4.22 3.30
N PHE A 43 -2.64 -3.73 2.25
CA PHE A 43 -2.50 -2.31 1.97
C PHE A 43 -3.46 -1.95 0.84
N PHE A 44 -4.42 -1.07 1.09
CA PHE A 44 -5.38 -0.62 0.10
C PHE A 44 -5.05 0.79 -0.38
N ASP A 45 -4.75 0.91 -1.66
CA ASP A 45 -4.61 2.19 -2.36
C ASP A 45 -5.93 2.48 -3.08
N ILE A 46 -6.56 3.63 -2.82
CA ILE A 46 -7.78 4.02 -3.52
C ILE A 46 -7.40 4.34 -4.97
N PRO A 47 -7.90 3.56 -5.95
CA PRO A 47 -7.41 3.68 -7.31
C PRO A 47 -8.01 4.90 -8.01
N ARG A 48 -7.21 5.57 -8.84
CA ARG A 48 -7.74 6.46 -9.87
C ARG A 48 -8.44 5.67 -10.98
N GLU A 49 -9.42 6.30 -11.61
CA GLU A 49 -10.11 5.75 -12.79
C GLU A 49 -9.37 6.07 -14.08
N SER A 50 -8.86 7.30 -14.19
CA SER A 50 -8.12 7.81 -15.35
C SER A 50 -7.18 8.94 -14.89
N ASN A 51 -6.40 9.49 -15.82
CA ASN A 51 -5.56 10.66 -15.55
C ASN A 51 -6.38 11.91 -15.22
N ASN A 52 -7.56 12.06 -15.82
CA ASN A 52 -8.46 13.19 -15.57
C ASN A 52 -9.43 12.84 -14.44
N GLN A 53 -8.95 13.01 -13.22
CA GLN A 53 -9.70 12.68 -12.01
C GLN A 53 -10.73 13.75 -11.69
N THR A 54 -11.91 13.32 -11.24
CA THR A 54 -12.99 14.21 -10.79
C THR A 54 -13.35 13.87 -9.36
N MET A 55 -13.89 14.85 -8.63
CA MET A 55 -14.45 14.63 -7.30
C MET A 55 -15.44 13.46 -7.28
N GLU A 56 -16.37 13.41 -8.24
CA GLU A 56 -17.39 12.35 -8.32
C GLU A 56 -16.75 10.97 -8.49
N ASN A 57 -15.71 10.86 -9.32
CA ASN A 57 -15.01 9.59 -9.52
C ASN A 57 -14.32 9.12 -8.25
N VAL A 58 -13.58 10.02 -7.57
CA VAL A 58 -12.92 9.69 -6.29
C VAL A 58 -13.94 9.25 -5.25
N LEU A 59 -15.00 10.04 -5.07
CA LEU A 59 -16.10 9.76 -4.15
C LEU A 59 -16.71 8.38 -4.43
N ASN A 60 -17.04 8.10 -5.69
CA ASN A 60 -17.63 6.83 -6.11
C ASN A 60 -16.71 5.63 -5.86
N LYS A 61 -15.38 5.77 -6.06
CA LYS A 61 -14.42 4.69 -5.76
C LYS A 61 -14.35 4.41 -4.26
N ALA A 62 -14.26 5.45 -3.43
CA ALA A 62 -14.22 5.33 -1.98
C ALA A 62 -15.50 4.67 -1.42
N HIS A 63 -16.69 5.13 -1.84
CA HIS A 63 -17.97 4.54 -1.45
C HIS A 63 -18.15 3.11 -1.95
N SER A 64 -17.74 2.83 -3.19
CA SER A 64 -17.80 1.47 -3.73
C SER A 64 -16.92 0.52 -2.93
N PHE A 65 -15.73 0.97 -2.50
CA PHE A 65 -14.84 0.20 -1.64
C PHE A 65 -15.46 -0.03 -0.26
N LYS A 66 -15.94 1.03 0.39
CA LYS A 66 -16.66 0.95 1.67
C LYS A 66 -17.83 -0.03 1.63
N LYS A 67 -18.69 0.05 0.60
CA LYS A 67 -19.83 -0.86 0.40
C LYS A 67 -19.40 -2.33 0.29
N ARG A 68 -18.27 -2.62 -0.37
CA ARG A 68 -17.73 -3.99 -0.45
C ARG A 68 -17.30 -4.50 0.92
N LEU A 69 -16.64 -3.66 1.72
CA LEU A 69 -16.22 -4.05 3.06
C LEU A 69 -17.44 -4.23 3.99
N ASP A 70 -18.43 -3.34 3.93
CA ASP A 70 -19.62 -3.39 4.80
C ASP A 70 -20.44 -4.67 4.61
N ASN A 71 -20.43 -5.23 3.40
CA ASN A 71 -21.12 -6.48 3.09
C ASN A 71 -20.47 -7.72 3.73
N LYS A 72 -19.32 -7.58 4.40
CA LYS A 72 -18.50 -8.70 4.89
C LYS A 72 -17.93 -8.38 6.28
N ALA A 73 -18.48 -9.04 7.29
CA ALA A 73 -18.09 -8.84 8.69
C ALA A 73 -16.58 -9.04 8.95
N LEU A 74 -15.89 -9.91 8.18
CA LEU A 74 -14.46 -10.18 8.35
C LEU A 74 -13.60 -8.92 8.29
N PHE A 75 -13.95 -7.94 7.45
CA PHE A 75 -13.14 -6.73 7.28
C PHE A 75 -13.27 -5.76 8.46
N LYS A 76 -14.32 -5.88 9.29
CA LYS A 76 -14.45 -5.07 10.50
C LYS A 76 -13.40 -5.39 11.56
N ASN A 77 -12.92 -6.64 11.56
CA ASN A 77 -11.94 -7.15 12.51
C ASN A 77 -10.55 -7.29 11.87
N MET A 78 -10.38 -6.87 10.62
CA MET A 78 -9.11 -6.95 9.90
C MET A 78 -8.41 -5.59 9.93
N GLU A 79 -7.16 -5.60 10.36
CA GLU A 79 -6.29 -4.45 10.20
C GLU A 79 -5.84 -4.31 8.75
N PHE A 80 -5.87 -3.10 8.20
CA PHE A 80 -5.37 -2.81 6.85
C PHE A 80 -4.83 -1.39 6.74
N TYR A 81 -3.90 -1.16 5.82
CA TYR A 81 -3.49 0.21 5.48
C TYR A 81 -4.44 0.82 4.47
N ILE A 82 -4.65 2.13 4.55
CA ILE A 82 -5.40 2.89 3.55
C ILE A 82 -4.58 4.08 3.07
N ASP A 83 -4.44 4.21 1.76
CA ASP A 83 -3.73 5.31 1.10
C ASP A 83 -4.53 5.76 -0.14
N ASN A 84 -4.21 6.93 -0.66
CA ASN A 84 -4.78 7.53 -1.85
C ASN A 84 -3.65 7.99 -2.81
N TYR A 85 -2.58 7.21 -2.92
CA TYR A 85 -1.36 7.61 -3.63
C TYR A 85 -1.57 7.93 -5.09
N ASP A 86 -2.47 7.22 -5.75
CA ASP A 86 -2.73 7.47 -7.16
C ASP A 86 -3.76 8.57 -7.39
N LEU A 87 -4.34 9.15 -6.33
CA LEU A 87 -5.31 10.23 -6.45
C LEU A 87 -4.63 11.59 -6.52
N ASP A 88 -5.26 12.53 -7.22
CA ASP A 88 -4.78 13.92 -7.24
C ASP A 88 -5.06 14.57 -5.88
N ASP A 89 -4.01 14.91 -5.13
CA ASP A 89 -4.10 15.53 -3.82
C ASP A 89 -4.89 16.86 -3.86
N GLU A 90 -5.05 17.53 -5.00
CA GLU A 90 -5.80 18.79 -5.10
C GLU A 90 -7.32 18.62 -5.02
N ILE A 91 -7.84 17.42 -5.30
CA ILE A 91 -9.29 17.15 -5.29
C ILE A 91 -9.87 17.34 -3.89
N LEU A 92 -10.99 18.06 -3.83
CA LEU A 92 -11.83 18.19 -2.65
C LEU A 92 -13.12 17.41 -2.84
N ILE A 93 -13.60 16.78 -1.77
CA ILE A 93 -14.90 16.11 -1.70
C ILE A 93 -15.80 16.94 -0.80
N ASP A 94 -16.85 17.54 -1.37
CA ASP A 94 -17.76 18.45 -0.66
C ASP A 94 -17.04 19.59 0.10
N GLY A 95 -15.93 20.08 -0.47
CA GLY A 95 -15.11 21.15 0.10
C GLY A 95 -14.07 20.69 1.14
N VAL A 96 -14.03 19.40 1.45
CA VAL A 96 -13.07 18.77 2.37
C VAL A 96 -11.94 18.11 1.60
N GLU A 97 -10.73 18.05 2.16
CA GLU A 97 -9.62 17.32 1.56
C GLU A 97 -10.02 15.83 1.37
N GLN A 98 -9.72 15.26 0.20
CA GLN A 98 -10.21 13.93 -0.16
C GLN A 98 -9.76 12.83 0.80
N TYR A 99 -8.53 12.89 1.32
CA TYR A 99 -8.04 11.89 2.26
C TYR A 99 -8.72 12.03 3.62
N GLU A 100 -8.95 13.25 4.13
CA GLU A 100 -9.78 13.49 5.32
C GLU A 100 -11.17 12.86 5.17
N TYR A 101 -11.81 13.04 4.01
CA TYR A 101 -13.10 12.40 3.71
C TYR A 101 -12.99 10.87 3.73
N ILE A 102 -11.97 10.31 3.09
CA ILE A 102 -11.74 8.85 3.05
C ILE A 102 -11.53 8.31 4.47
N LEU A 103 -10.66 8.92 5.28
CA LEU A 103 -10.42 8.51 6.67
C LEU A 103 -11.70 8.55 7.51
N SER A 104 -12.52 9.57 7.31
CA SER A 104 -13.84 9.70 7.96
C SER A 104 -14.81 8.61 7.54
N LEU A 105 -14.81 8.24 6.24
CA LEU A 105 -15.65 7.17 5.68
C LEU A 105 -15.32 5.80 6.28
N PHE A 106 -14.05 5.56 6.62
CA PHE A 106 -13.57 4.29 7.18
C PHE A 106 -13.41 4.29 8.71
N ARG A 107 -13.91 5.31 9.44
CA ARG A 107 -13.76 5.43 10.91
C ARG A 107 -14.20 4.21 11.74
N ASP A 108 -15.13 3.41 11.23
CA ASP A 108 -15.63 2.20 11.91
C ASP A 108 -14.85 0.93 11.51
N TYR A 109 -13.59 1.07 11.06
CA TYR A 109 -12.69 0.00 10.67
C TYR A 109 -11.32 0.15 11.35
N LEU A 110 -10.57 -0.95 11.43
CA LEU A 110 -9.20 -0.99 11.96
C LEU A 110 -8.18 -0.57 10.89
N TYR A 111 -8.32 0.65 10.35
CA TYR A 111 -7.40 1.12 9.32
C TYR A 111 -6.11 1.72 9.92
N ILE A 112 -5.02 1.65 9.15
CA ILE A 112 -3.76 2.34 9.39
C ILE A 112 -3.61 3.41 8.30
N PRO A 113 -3.74 4.70 8.63
CA PRO A 113 -3.51 5.77 7.67
C PRO A 113 -2.02 5.88 7.31
N VAL A 114 -1.76 6.42 6.12
CA VAL A 114 -0.45 6.49 5.49
C VAL A 114 -0.12 7.95 5.17
N ILE A 115 1.04 8.41 5.60
CA ILE A 115 1.61 9.73 5.28
C ILE A 115 2.87 9.58 4.44
N GLY A 116 3.31 10.66 3.80
CA GLY A 116 4.51 10.66 2.96
C GLY A 116 5.26 12.00 2.98
N ILE A 117 6.51 12.00 2.51
CA ILE A 117 7.35 13.21 2.47
C ILE A 117 6.96 14.12 1.30
N ASN A 118 6.69 13.54 0.13
CA ASN A 118 6.31 14.27 -1.09
C ASN A 118 4.80 14.29 -1.30
N ARG A 119 4.05 14.60 -0.24
CA ARG A 119 2.59 14.79 -0.28
C ARG A 119 2.24 16.24 -0.02
N LEU A 120 1.07 16.69 -0.46
CA LEU A 120 0.58 18.00 -0.04
C LEU A 120 0.44 18.04 1.48
N GLU A 121 0.74 19.19 2.10
CA GLU A 121 0.70 19.34 3.56
C GLU A 121 -0.67 18.95 4.14
N LYS A 122 -1.75 19.29 3.41
CA LYS A 122 -3.12 18.94 3.78
C LYS A 122 -3.35 17.43 3.89
N HIS A 123 -2.73 16.60 3.05
CA HIS A 123 -2.83 15.12 3.13
C HIS A 123 -2.31 14.62 4.49
N ASN A 124 -1.09 15.02 4.86
CA ASN A 124 -0.50 14.59 6.13
C ASN A 124 -1.29 15.16 7.31
N LYS A 125 -1.80 16.40 7.19
CA LYS A 125 -2.63 17.03 8.21
C LYS A 125 -3.94 16.25 8.46
N SER A 126 -4.61 15.76 7.42
CA SER A 126 -5.82 14.93 7.53
C SER A 126 -5.60 13.72 8.44
N VAL A 127 -4.42 13.09 8.33
CA VAL A 127 -4.02 11.97 9.19
C VAL A 127 -3.74 12.42 10.62
N TYR A 128 -3.00 13.51 10.80
CA TYR A 128 -2.67 14.03 12.13
C TYR A 128 -3.92 14.44 12.92
N ASP A 129 -4.89 15.08 12.26
CA ASP A 129 -6.16 15.47 12.87
C ASP A 129 -6.95 14.23 13.30
N SER A 130 -7.05 13.21 12.43
CA SER A 130 -7.72 11.93 12.77
C SER A 130 -7.07 11.24 13.98
N LEU A 131 -5.73 11.15 14.00
CA LEU A 131 -4.98 10.51 15.10
C LEU A 131 -5.00 11.32 16.40
N SER A 132 -5.17 12.64 16.34
CA SER A 132 -5.34 13.46 17.55
C SER A 132 -6.61 13.09 18.33
N ILE A 133 -7.67 12.75 17.59
CA ILE A 133 -8.98 12.39 18.15
C ILE A 133 -8.98 10.92 18.58
N ASN A 134 -8.67 10.03 17.64
CA ASN A 134 -8.91 8.60 17.78
C ASN A 134 -7.69 7.81 18.30
N GLY A 135 -6.49 8.35 18.12
CA GLY A 135 -5.25 7.59 18.24
C GLY A 135 -5.16 6.44 17.25
N GLY A 136 -4.19 5.55 17.45
CA GLY A 136 -4.03 4.33 16.68
C GLY A 136 -2.66 4.21 16.03
N LYS A 137 -2.59 3.46 14.93
CA LYS A 137 -1.35 3.19 14.20
C LYS A 137 -1.15 4.18 13.07
N LEU A 138 0.08 4.36 12.63
CA LEU A 138 0.44 5.26 11.53
C LEU A 138 1.52 4.60 10.67
N ALA A 139 1.46 4.78 9.36
CA ALA A 139 2.53 4.40 8.45
C ALA A 139 3.12 5.60 7.71
N ILE A 140 4.43 5.61 7.51
CA ILE A 140 5.13 6.54 6.63
C ILE A 140 5.57 5.77 5.38
N ARG A 141 5.04 6.15 4.22
CA ARG A 141 5.40 5.59 2.91
C ARG A 141 6.45 6.47 2.24
N LEU A 142 7.57 5.86 1.89
CA LEU A 142 8.68 6.44 1.16
C LEU A 142 8.86 5.69 -0.15
N VAL A 143 8.94 6.43 -1.26
CA VAL A 143 9.28 5.83 -2.56
C VAL A 143 10.80 5.76 -2.78
N ALA A 144 11.24 5.18 -3.89
CA ALA A 144 12.65 4.98 -4.18
C ALA A 144 13.44 6.31 -4.09
N GLU A 145 12.88 7.39 -4.64
CA GLU A 145 13.45 8.73 -4.66
C GLU A 145 13.62 9.30 -3.24
N ASP A 146 12.69 8.99 -2.33
CA ASP A 146 12.74 9.45 -0.94
C ASP A 146 13.89 8.84 -0.15
N ILE A 147 14.41 7.69 -0.57
CA ILE A 147 15.47 6.95 0.16
C ILE A 147 16.85 7.07 -0.47
N GLU A 148 16.98 7.77 -1.62
CA GLU A 148 18.27 7.99 -2.28
C GLU A 148 19.26 8.78 -1.42
N SER A 149 18.75 9.74 -0.64
CA SER A 149 19.58 10.61 0.21
C SER A 149 19.04 10.67 1.63
N TYR A 150 19.54 9.78 2.48
CA TYR A 150 19.16 9.74 3.89
C TYR A 150 19.29 11.10 4.60
N LYS A 151 20.29 11.91 4.23
CA LYS A 151 20.46 13.26 4.79
C LYS A 151 19.24 14.15 4.55
N ILE A 152 18.68 14.10 3.33
CA ILE A 152 17.48 14.87 2.96
C ILE A 152 16.28 14.28 3.69
N THR A 153 16.05 12.98 3.55
CA THR A 153 14.93 12.27 4.19
C THR A 153 14.88 12.51 5.69
N LYS A 154 16.04 12.46 6.37
CA LYS A 154 16.16 12.72 7.82
C LYS A 154 15.62 14.10 8.20
N MET A 155 15.87 15.14 7.41
CA MET A 155 15.34 16.48 7.71
C MET A 155 13.81 16.53 7.66
N HIS A 156 13.20 15.83 6.70
CA HIS A 156 11.75 15.73 6.59
C HIS A 156 11.17 14.87 7.72
N LEU A 157 11.76 13.71 7.99
CA LEU A 157 11.36 12.83 9.08
C LEU A 157 11.46 13.54 10.44
N LEU A 158 12.50 14.33 10.71
CA LEU A 158 12.59 15.11 11.96
C LEU A 158 11.38 16.03 12.17
N LYS A 159 10.90 16.70 11.10
CA LYS A 159 9.72 17.56 11.16
C LYS A 159 8.45 16.75 11.40
N MET A 160 8.27 15.64 10.68
CA MET A 160 7.11 14.74 10.85
C MET A 160 7.08 14.16 12.26
N MET A 161 8.22 13.68 12.77
CA MET A 161 8.35 13.10 14.11
C MET A 161 8.07 14.11 15.22
N ALA A 162 8.42 15.40 15.03
CA ALA A 162 8.07 16.44 15.99
C ALA A 162 6.55 16.62 16.14
N ILE A 163 5.79 16.46 15.05
CA ILE A 163 4.32 16.47 15.08
C ILE A 163 3.80 15.17 15.71
N ILE A 164 4.26 14.02 15.21
CA ILE A 164 3.81 12.68 15.62
C ILE A 164 3.97 12.45 17.14
N ARG A 165 5.04 12.99 17.76
CA ARG A 165 5.26 12.89 19.22
C ARG A 165 4.15 13.51 20.07
N ASN A 166 3.37 14.43 19.51
CA ASN A 166 2.23 15.06 20.20
C ASN A 166 0.89 14.37 19.88
N LEU A 167 0.90 13.32 19.05
CA LEU A 167 -0.27 12.54 18.67
C LEU A 167 -0.35 11.25 19.50
N LYS A 168 -1.54 10.64 19.52
CA LYS A 168 -1.77 9.35 20.20
C LYS A 168 -1.40 8.17 19.29
N VAL A 169 -0.17 8.16 18.77
CA VAL A 169 0.33 7.08 17.90
C VAL A 169 0.85 5.93 18.74
N GLU A 170 0.22 4.77 18.59
CA GLU A 170 0.55 3.53 19.31
C GLU A 170 1.66 2.74 18.63
N GLN A 171 1.67 2.73 17.29
CA GLN A 171 2.71 2.11 16.47
C GLN A 171 2.98 2.95 15.24
N LEU A 172 4.26 3.03 14.87
CA LEU A 172 4.74 3.73 13.69
C LEU A 172 5.41 2.74 12.73
N HIS A 173 4.88 2.62 11.53
CA HIS A 173 5.38 1.71 10.50
C HIS A 173 6.12 2.51 9.43
N LEU A 174 7.24 1.95 8.93
CA LEU A 174 7.95 2.46 7.77
C LEU A 174 7.64 1.57 6.58
N ILE A 175 7.22 2.18 5.47
CA ILE A 175 7.01 1.51 4.19
C ILE A 175 8.03 2.08 3.20
N ILE A 176 8.89 1.21 2.68
CA ILE A 176 9.76 1.49 1.54
C ILE A 176 9.09 0.84 0.33
N ASP A 177 8.45 1.67 -0.49
CA ASP A 177 7.73 1.25 -1.67
C ASP A 177 8.52 1.61 -2.93
N LEU A 178 9.24 0.64 -3.46
CA LEU A 178 10.05 0.79 -4.66
C LEU A 178 9.22 0.78 -5.95
N ARG A 179 7.87 0.72 -5.84
CA ARG A 179 6.93 0.75 -6.97
C ARG A 179 7.32 -0.28 -8.04
N TYR A 180 7.33 0.10 -9.32
CA TYR A 180 7.73 -0.80 -10.41
C TYR A 180 9.27 -0.87 -10.51
N ILE A 181 9.80 -2.09 -10.57
CA ILE A 181 11.24 -2.32 -10.65
C ILE A 181 11.58 -3.32 -11.76
N GLN A 182 12.76 -3.15 -12.35
CA GLN A 182 13.29 -4.11 -13.31
C GLN A 182 14.28 -5.07 -12.63
N PRO A 183 14.45 -6.31 -13.13
CA PRO A 183 15.45 -7.24 -12.60
C PRO A 183 16.88 -6.67 -12.59
N THR A 184 17.20 -5.74 -13.50
CA THR A 184 18.49 -5.05 -13.57
C THR A 184 18.73 -4.11 -12.38
N ASP A 185 17.69 -3.65 -11.71
CA ASP A 185 17.79 -2.72 -10.58
C ASP A 185 18.03 -3.40 -9.23
N ILE A 186 17.89 -4.74 -9.14
CA ILE A 186 17.90 -5.48 -7.86
C ILE A 186 19.08 -5.08 -6.99
N LYS A 187 20.32 -5.10 -7.52
CA LYS A 187 21.51 -4.78 -6.73
C LYS A 187 21.48 -3.34 -6.21
N ARG A 188 21.23 -2.38 -7.10
CA ARG A 188 21.21 -0.94 -6.77
C ARG A 188 20.16 -0.64 -5.70
N LEU A 189 18.94 -1.14 -5.89
CA LEU A 189 17.83 -0.90 -4.97
C LEU A 189 18.02 -1.62 -3.63
N THR A 190 18.63 -2.81 -3.63
CA THR A 190 18.99 -3.51 -2.39
C THR A 190 20.02 -2.72 -1.59
N ASP A 191 21.12 -2.29 -2.23
CA ASP A 191 22.18 -1.52 -1.57
C ASP A 191 21.63 -0.18 -1.03
N MET A 192 20.73 0.47 -1.79
CA MET A 192 20.06 1.71 -1.39
C MET A 192 19.12 1.50 -0.19
N ALA A 193 18.26 0.48 -0.24
CA ALA A 193 17.35 0.15 0.87
C ALA A 193 18.12 -0.26 2.12
N GLU A 194 19.17 -1.08 2.00
CA GLU A 194 20.05 -1.45 3.12
C GLU A 194 20.68 -0.21 3.76
N TYR A 195 21.31 0.66 2.96
CA TYR A 195 21.93 1.88 3.48
C TYR A 195 20.90 2.76 4.19
N PHE A 196 19.72 2.93 3.60
CA PHE A 196 18.66 3.75 4.19
C PHE A 196 18.18 3.15 5.52
N ILE A 197 17.78 1.87 5.54
CA ILE A 197 17.23 1.19 6.72
C ILE A 197 18.23 1.21 7.88
N LEU A 198 19.52 0.93 7.60
CA LEU A 198 20.56 0.94 8.63
C LEU A 198 20.79 2.32 9.24
N ASN A 199 20.58 3.41 8.48
CA ASN A 199 20.78 4.76 8.99
C ASN A 199 19.52 5.33 9.65
N VAL A 200 18.34 5.10 9.07
CA VAL A 200 17.07 5.60 9.64
C VAL A 200 16.80 4.98 11.01
N ASN A 201 17.14 3.70 11.21
CA ASN A 201 16.97 3.01 12.49
C ASN A 201 17.95 3.48 13.59
N LYS A 202 18.98 4.26 13.25
CA LYS A 202 19.86 4.88 14.27
C LYS A 202 19.20 6.12 14.88
N ASP A 203 18.38 6.81 14.11
CA ASP A 203 17.80 8.11 14.49
C ASP A 203 16.31 8.00 14.89
N PHE A 204 15.61 7.00 14.38
CA PHE A 204 14.16 6.84 14.55
C PHE A 204 13.81 5.39 14.89
N HIS A 205 12.74 5.22 15.67
CA HIS A 205 12.16 3.92 15.97
C HIS A 205 10.92 3.68 15.11
N PHE A 206 10.85 2.52 14.48
CA PHE A 206 9.68 2.01 13.78
C PHE A 206 9.36 0.62 14.30
N ASP A 207 8.09 0.36 14.60
CA ASP A 207 7.61 -0.94 15.06
C ASP A 207 7.69 -1.99 13.95
N LYS A 208 7.56 -1.56 12.69
CA LYS A 208 7.62 -2.41 11.50
C LYS A 208 8.31 -1.67 10.36
N CYS A 209 9.13 -2.38 9.59
CA CYS A 209 9.60 -1.94 8.28
C CYS A 209 9.01 -2.87 7.22
N ILE A 210 8.42 -2.31 6.18
CA ILE A 210 7.82 -3.04 5.06
C ILE A 210 8.60 -2.64 3.81
N ILE A 211 8.99 -3.62 3.01
CA ILE A 211 9.53 -3.36 1.67
C ILE A 211 8.57 -3.90 0.63
N SER A 212 8.17 -3.05 -0.30
CA SER A 212 7.24 -3.40 -1.38
C SER A 212 7.82 -2.99 -2.73
N ALA A 213 7.57 -3.79 -3.74
CA ALA A 213 7.77 -3.42 -5.15
C ALA A 213 6.99 -4.37 -6.06
N SER A 214 7.09 -4.17 -7.36
CA SER A 214 6.51 -5.05 -8.37
C SER A 214 7.41 -5.18 -9.59
N SER A 215 7.62 -6.42 -10.04
CA SER A 215 8.19 -6.69 -11.36
C SER A 215 7.14 -6.65 -12.49
N ILE A 216 5.86 -6.42 -12.16
CA ILE A 216 4.78 -6.38 -13.15
C ILE A 216 4.64 -4.95 -13.67
N PRO A 217 4.93 -4.69 -14.95
CA PRO A 217 4.70 -3.38 -15.56
C PRO A 217 3.22 -3.14 -15.80
N ALA A 218 2.85 -1.87 -15.92
CA ALA A 218 1.49 -1.46 -16.19
C ALA A 218 0.94 -2.03 -17.51
N ASN A 219 1.81 -2.21 -18.50
CA ASN A 219 1.48 -2.89 -19.75
C ASN A 219 2.16 -4.27 -19.82
N ILE A 220 1.37 -5.33 -19.67
CA ILE A 220 1.85 -6.71 -19.72
C ILE A 220 2.42 -7.10 -21.10
N SER A 221 2.04 -6.39 -22.18
CA SER A 221 2.56 -6.67 -23.52
C SER A 221 4.07 -6.41 -23.64
N SER A 222 4.63 -5.62 -22.71
CA SER A 222 6.08 -5.42 -22.61
C SER A 222 6.82 -6.67 -22.08
N LEU A 223 6.13 -7.53 -21.32
CA LEU A 223 6.70 -8.79 -20.83
C LEU A 223 6.38 -9.98 -21.75
N LEU A 224 5.16 -10.01 -22.30
CA LEU A 224 4.58 -11.19 -22.94
C LEU A 224 3.83 -10.82 -24.21
N GLU A 225 4.15 -11.53 -25.30
CA GLU A 225 3.35 -11.49 -26.52
C GLU A 225 2.08 -12.37 -26.36
N THR A 226 1.08 -12.10 -27.20
CA THR A 226 -0.18 -12.85 -27.21
C THR A 226 0.07 -14.36 -27.42
N TYR A 227 -0.61 -15.20 -26.65
CA TYR A 227 -0.48 -16.66 -26.66
C TYR A 227 0.88 -17.23 -26.21
N GLN A 228 1.75 -16.40 -25.63
CA GLN A 228 2.98 -16.89 -25.02
C GLN A 228 2.81 -17.13 -23.51
N ARG A 229 3.66 -18.02 -22.99
CA ARG A 229 3.88 -18.22 -21.56
C ARG A 229 5.35 -17.99 -21.26
N LYS A 230 5.64 -17.15 -20.28
CA LYS A 230 6.97 -16.88 -19.77
C LYS A 230 6.95 -16.97 -18.26
N SER A 231 8.08 -17.36 -17.68
CA SER A 231 8.33 -17.26 -16.26
C SER A 231 9.39 -16.19 -16.06
N PHE A 232 9.21 -15.35 -15.05
CA PHE A 232 10.16 -14.32 -14.70
C PHE A 232 10.42 -14.36 -13.20
N THR A 233 11.63 -13.98 -12.81
CA THR A 233 12.00 -13.82 -11.41
C THR A 233 11.29 -12.58 -10.86
N ARG A 234 10.66 -12.71 -9.69
CA ARG A 234 10.10 -11.60 -8.92
C ARG A 234 11.26 -10.84 -8.27
N ALA A 235 11.66 -9.71 -8.87
CA ALA A 235 12.78 -8.90 -8.41
C ALA A 235 12.58 -8.42 -6.95
N GLU A 236 11.36 -8.04 -6.60
CA GLU A 236 10.93 -7.60 -5.28
C GLU A 236 11.16 -8.67 -4.21
N TRP A 237 10.90 -9.94 -4.54
CA TRP A 237 11.19 -11.05 -3.65
C TRP A 237 12.69 -11.17 -3.42
N LYS A 238 13.50 -11.02 -4.47
CA LYS A 238 14.95 -11.13 -4.35
C LYS A 238 15.54 -9.99 -3.51
N ILE A 239 15.03 -8.77 -3.65
CA ILE A 239 15.44 -7.64 -2.80
C ILE A 239 15.14 -7.95 -1.32
N TRP A 240 13.90 -8.36 -1.00
CA TRP A 240 13.53 -8.69 0.38
C TRP A 240 14.36 -9.86 0.94
N ASP A 241 14.51 -10.93 0.16
CA ASP A 241 15.30 -12.11 0.52
C ASP A 241 16.76 -11.75 0.79
N THR A 242 17.39 -10.92 -0.06
CA THR A 242 18.75 -10.46 0.18
C THR A 242 18.85 -9.63 1.47
N LEU A 243 17.93 -8.68 1.72
CA LEU A 243 17.96 -7.87 2.94
C LEU A 243 17.81 -8.71 4.22
N VAL A 244 16.87 -9.66 4.22
CA VAL A 244 16.56 -10.46 5.42
C VAL A 244 17.52 -11.63 5.59
N ASN A 245 17.76 -12.42 4.54
CA ASN A 245 18.48 -13.68 4.64
C ASN A 245 19.98 -13.55 4.37
N GLU A 246 20.42 -12.65 3.49
CA GLU A 246 21.85 -12.46 3.19
C GLU A 246 22.46 -11.36 4.08
N LYS A 247 21.84 -10.17 4.14
CA LYS A 247 22.30 -9.02 4.94
C LYS A 247 21.88 -9.07 6.40
N LYS A 248 20.97 -9.98 6.76
CA LYS A 248 20.50 -10.20 8.15
C LYS A 248 19.88 -8.96 8.79
N ILE A 249 19.23 -8.11 7.99
CA ILE A 249 18.48 -6.97 8.51
C ILE A 249 17.16 -7.48 9.10
N GLY A 250 16.98 -7.31 10.40
CA GLY A 250 15.81 -7.77 11.13
C GLY A 250 14.56 -6.91 10.88
N ASN A 251 13.39 -7.47 11.19
CA ASN A 251 12.09 -6.77 11.21
C ASN A 251 11.66 -6.14 9.87
N ILE A 252 12.02 -6.76 8.75
CA ILE A 252 11.54 -6.38 7.41
C ILE A 252 10.44 -7.34 6.97
N ILE A 253 9.24 -6.82 6.75
CA ILE A 253 8.09 -7.56 6.23
C ILE A 253 8.06 -7.43 4.71
N TYR A 254 7.78 -8.55 4.04
CA TYR A 254 7.62 -8.59 2.60
C TYR A 254 6.27 -7.98 2.18
N GLY A 255 6.28 -7.12 1.17
CA GLY A 255 5.10 -6.69 0.45
C GLY A 255 5.32 -6.75 -1.06
N ASP A 256 4.22 -6.89 -1.80
CA ASP A 256 4.22 -6.77 -3.25
C ASP A 256 2.84 -6.34 -3.78
N TYR A 257 2.77 -6.01 -5.06
CA TYR A 257 1.50 -5.68 -5.74
C TYR A 257 0.83 -6.90 -6.38
N GLY A 258 1.25 -8.11 -6.01
CA GLY A 258 0.81 -9.35 -6.65
C GLY A 258 0.96 -9.31 -8.17
N ILE A 259 -0.15 -9.53 -8.87
CA ILE A 259 -0.23 -9.53 -10.35
C ILE A 259 -0.61 -8.17 -10.95
N VAL A 260 -0.71 -7.13 -10.13
CA VAL A 260 -1.08 -5.77 -10.53
C VAL A 260 0.17 -4.90 -10.55
N SER A 261 0.22 -3.94 -11.47
CA SER A 261 1.27 -2.93 -11.48
C SER A 261 0.94 -1.82 -10.46
N PRO A 262 1.94 -1.30 -9.72
CA PRO A 262 1.77 -0.08 -8.93
C PRO A 262 1.43 1.12 -9.82
N ASP A 263 1.95 1.12 -11.04
CA ASP A 263 1.76 2.17 -12.03
C ASP A 263 0.61 1.87 -12.97
N TYR A 264 0.03 2.94 -13.53
CA TYR A 264 -1.03 2.88 -14.52
C TYR A 264 -0.45 3.04 -15.91
N SER A 265 -1.00 2.33 -16.89
CA SER A 265 -0.64 2.55 -18.28
C SER A 265 -1.45 3.73 -18.81
N ASP A 266 -0.81 4.68 -19.48
CA ASP A 266 -1.50 5.77 -20.18
C ASP A 266 -2.22 5.32 -21.46
N ILE A 267 -2.19 4.01 -21.76
CA ILE A 267 -2.89 3.43 -22.90
C ILE A 267 -4.35 3.19 -22.49
N ASP A 268 -5.22 4.14 -22.82
CA ASP A 268 -6.66 3.90 -22.89
C ASP A 268 -6.94 2.92 -24.03
N LEU A 269 -6.93 1.62 -23.72
CA LEU A 269 -7.43 0.61 -24.65
C LEU A 269 -8.93 0.81 -24.79
N ASP A 270 -9.41 1.14 -26.00
CA ASP A 270 -10.84 1.24 -26.29
C ASP A 270 -11.54 -0.04 -25.75
N PRO A 271 -12.56 0.08 -24.87
CA PRO A 271 -13.33 -1.04 -24.35
C PRO A 271 -13.80 -2.04 -25.42
N LYS A 272 -13.98 -1.58 -26.67
CA LYS A 272 -14.36 -2.40 -27.83
C LYS A 272 -13.24 -3.32 -28.32
N LEU A 273 -11.98 -3.03 -27.99
CA LEU A 273 -10.81 -3.86 -28.32
C LEU A 273 -10.67 -5.04 -27.35
N PHE A 274 -11.29 -4.97 -26.16
CA PHE A 274 -11.42 -6.14 -25.31
C PHE A 274 -12.38 -7.13 -25.96
N ARG A 275 -11.87 -8.31 -26.33
CA ARG A 275 -12.72 -9.42 -26.78
C ARG A 275 -13.78 -9.68 -25.71
N LYS A 276 -15.07 -9.54 -26.06
CA LYS A 276 -16.23 -9.98 -25.26
C LYS A 276 -16.31 -11.52 -25.15
N VAL A 277 -15.18 -12.19 -25.00
CA VAL A 277 -15.16 -13.63 -24.77
C VAL A 277 -15.17 -13.82 -23.26
N SER A 278 -16.38 -13.90 -22.71
CA SER A 278 -16.55 -14.58 -21.43
C SER A 278 -16.14 -16.03 -21.67
N ALA A 279 -15.05 -16.49 -21.05
CA ALA A 279 -14.77 -17.91 -21.02
C ALA A 279 -16.01 -18.62 -20.46
N PRO A 280 -16.50 -19.71 -21.10
CA PRO A 280 -17.64 -20.43 -20.57
C PRO A 280 -17.31 -20.87 -19.15
N LYS A 281 -18.26 -20.69 -18.23
CA LYS A 281 -18.20 -21.32 -16.90
C LYS A 281 -18.11 -22.83 -17.15
N VAL A 282 -17.01 -23.44 -16.73
CA VAL A 282 -16.90 -24.90 -16.59
C VAL A 282 -17.30 -25.25 -15.17
#